data_AF-A0A970WD94-F1
#
_entry.id   AF-A0A970WD94-F1
#
_cell.length_a   1.000
_cell.length_b   1.000
_cell.length_c   1.000
_cell.angle_alpha   90.00
_cell.angle_beta   90.00
_cell.angle_gamma   90.00
#
_symmetry.space_group_name_H-M   'P 1'
#
loop_
_entity.id
_entity.type
_entity.pdbx_description
1 polymer ?
#
loop_
_entity_poly.entity_id
_entity_poly.type
_entity_poly.pdbx_seq_one_letter_code
_entity_poly.pdbx_strand_id
1 'polypeptide(L)'
;MILRQSQRFVFSSASLLFAFLLPTVVQAESLTVYCDGGLPQAAFALEEIRLAVGSPVGQDSLSSFATSAGGERVILATIADLQVVRQLEAESAVSVGMREASSDDGTTYLEPYGSFKNFIQWTFDAPAAGAYVLEFRYAHAGPEERSLDVQVNGDNAGPLVAWNSGGESTWGWDRMPVKLVKGTNRIGLLGARLPAVDLLNVLETE
;
A
#
# COMPACT_ATOMS: atom_id res chain seq x y z
N MET A 1 -32.50 -27.41 -23.37
CA MET A 1 -32.04 -27.07 -22.01
C MET A 1 -30.77 -26.24 -22.16
N ILE A 2 -30.90 -24.91 -22.14
CA ILE A 2 -29.80 -23.97 -22.36
C ILE A 2 -29.35 -23.49 -20.99
N LEU A 3 -28.15 -23.90 -20.56
CA LEU A 3 -27.51 -23.41 -19.35
C LEU A 3 -26.77 -22.11 -19.71
N ARG A 4 -27.25 -20.97 -19.18
CA ARG A 4 -26.51 -19.70 -19.20
C ARG A 4 -25.41 -19.79 -18.14
N GLN A 5 -24.15 -19.82 -18.55
CA GLN A 5 -23.04 -19.47 -17.66
C GLN A 5 -22.91 -17.95 -17.63
N SER A 6 -23.09 -17.37 -16.45
CA SER A 6 -22.77 -15.97 -16.17
C SER A 6 -21.24 -15.81 -16.14
N GLN A 7 -20.66 -15.14 -17.13
CA GLN A 7 -19.27 -14.69 -17.05
C GLN A 7 -19.21 -13.50 -16.08
N ARG A 8 -18.54 -13.70 -14.94
CA ARG A 8 -18.09 -12.60 -14.09
C ARG A 8 -16.76 -12.10 -14.68
N PHE A 9 -16.80 -10.93 -15.29
CA PHE A 9 -15.60 -10.18 -15.64
C PHE A 9 -15.01 -9.60 -14.35
N VAL A 10 -13.79 -9.99 -14.00
CA VAL A 10 -12.99 -9.29 -12.99
C VAL A 10 -11.99 -8.43 -13.77
N PHE A 11 -12.20 -7.11 -13.74
CA PHE A 11 -11.22 -6.15 -14.26
C PHE A 11 -10.15 -5.95 -13.18
N SER A 12 -8.92 -6.43 -13.42
CA SER A 12 -7.74 -5.95 -12.71
C SER A 12 -7.07 -4.90 -13.60
N SER A 13 -7.28 -3.63 -13.30
CA SER A 13 -6.65 -2.51 -13.98
C SER A 13 -5.25 -2.27 -13.41
N ALA A 14 -4.22 -2.85 -14.03
CA ALA A 14 -2.85 -2.38 -13.89
C ALA A 14 -2.63 -1.26 -14.92
N SER A 15 -2.92 -0.02 -14.54
CA SER A 15 -2.71 1.15 -15.42
C SER A 15 -1.23 1.54 -15.39
N LEU A 16 -0.45 1.10 -16.39
CA LEU A 16 0.88 1.64 -16.68
C LEU A 16 0.72 2.78 -17.71
N LEU A 17 0.71 4.03 -17.25
CA LEU A 17 0.56 5.20 -18.12
C LEU A 17 1.93 5.56 -18.74
N PHE A 18 2.14 5.20 -20.01
CA PHE A 18 3.29 5.67 -20.79
C PHE A 18 2.95 7.01 -21.45
N ALA A 19 3.42 8.12 -20.87
CA ALA A 19 3.44 9.42 -21.54
C ALA A 19 4.83 9.65 -22.16
N PHE A 20 4.96 9.38 -23.46
CA PHE A 20 6.13 9.80 -24.23
C PHE A 20 5.89 11.19 -24.81
N LEU A 21 6.72 12.16 -24.42
CA LEU A 21 7.12 13.31 -25.23
C LEU A 21 8.36 13.95 -24.58
N LEU A 22 9.54 13.63 -25.15
CA LEU A 22 10.93 14.12 -24.94
C LEU A 22 11.91 13.00 -24.53
N PRO A 23 13.12 12.93 -25.13
CA PRO A 23 14.08 11.84 -24.91
C PRO A 23 14.93 12.14 -23.67
N THR A 24 14.35 11.98 -22.50
CA THR A 24 15.14 11.69 -21.29
C THR A 24 14.89 10.24 -20.95
N VAL A 25 15.80 9.38 -21.41
CA VAL A 25 15.88 7.99 -20.94
C VAL A 25 16.24 8.08 -19.47
N VAL A 26 15.25 7.96 -18.59
CA VAL A 26 15.50 7.64 -17.18
C VAL A 26 15.82 6.15 -17.17
N GLN A 27 17.10 5.81 -17.14
CA GLN A 27 17.55 4.44 -16.96
C GLN A 27 17.25 4.08 -15.49
N ALA A 28 16.21 3.30 -15.25
CA ALA A 28 15.94 2.78 -13.91
C ALA A 28 16.94 1.64 -13.63
N GLU A 29 17.92 1.85 -12.76
CA GLU A 29 18.95 0.82 -12.47
C GLU A 29 18.34 -0.46 -11.89
N SER A 30 17.16 -0.37 -11.27
CA SER A 30 16.35 -1.55 -10.91
C SER A 30 14.84 -1.26 -10.89
N LEU A 31 14.04 -2.30 -11.11
CA LEU A 31 12.59 -2.35 -10.90
C LEU A 31 12.31 -3.31 -9.73
N THR A 32 11.92 -2.76 -8.58
CA THR A 32 11.50 -3.57 -7.43
C THR A 32 9.99 -3.75 -7.43
N VAL A 33 9.52 -5.00 -7.51
CA VAL A 33 8.10 -5.34 -7.42
C VAL A 33 7.82 -5.84 -6.00
N TYR A 34 6.94 -5.14 -5.31
CA TYR A 34 6.45 -5.51 -3.98
C TYR A 34 5.16 -6.32 -4.11
N CYS A 35 5.21 -7.56 -3.62
CA CYS A 35 4.03 -8.43 -3.55
C CYS A 35 3.59 -8.60 -2.10
N ASP A 36 2.28 -8.55 -1.85
CA ASP A 36 1.71 -8.93 -0.57
C ASP A 36 1.62 -10.45 -0.46
N GLY A 37 2.58 -11.08 0.22
CA GLY A 37 2.61 -12.54 0.40
C GLY A 37 1.43 -13.11 1.23
N GLY A 38 0.64 -12.26 1.90
CA GLY A 38 -0.55 -12.67 2.64
C GLY A 38 -1.78 -12.96 1.75
N LEU A 39 -1.78 -12.46 0.51
CA LEU A 39 -2.85 -12.71 -0.44
C LEU A 39 -2.57 -14.01 -1.22
N PRO A 40 -3.47 -15.02 -1.21
CA PRO A 40 -3.23 -16.29 -1.90
C PRO A 40 -2.92 -16.13 -3.39
N GLN A 41 -3.51 -15.14 -4.05
CA GLN A 41 -3.26 -14.85 -5.46
C GLN A 41 -1.84 -14.28 -5.70
N ALA A 42 -1.35 -13.46 -4.78
CA ALA A 42 -0.01 -12.90 -4.84
C ALA A 42 1.06 -13.93 -4.44
N ALA A 43 0.76 -14.82 -3.50
CA ALA A 43 1.60 -15.96 -3.17
C ALA A 43 1.76 -16.92 -4.37
N PHE A 44 0.65 -17.24 -5.06
CA PHE A 44 0.67 -18.01 -6.30
C PHE A 44 1.43 -17.30 -7.42
N ALA A 45 1.17 -16.01 -7.65
CA ALA A 45 1.91 -15.23 -8.63
C ALA A 45 3.41 -15.19 -8.32
N LEU A 46 3.77 -15.07 -7.04
CA LEU A 46 5.17 -15.10 -6.61
C LEU A 46 5.79 -16.49 -6.82
N GLU A 47 5.05 -17.57 -6.62
CA GLU A 47 5.50 -18.94 -6.92
C GLU A 47 5.68 -19.16 -8.42
N GLU A 48 4.74 -18.75 -9.26
CA GLU A 48 4.86 -18.78 -10.72
C GLU A 48 6.04 -17.93 -11.22
N ILE A 49 6.21 -16.73 -10.67
CA ILE A 49 7.36 -15.88 -10.97
C ILE A 49 8.65 -16.55 -10.50
N ARG A 50 8.70 -17.12 -9.30
CA ARG A 50 9.87 -17.86 -8.78
C ARG A 50 10.17 -19.11 -9.60
N LEU A 51 9.16 -19.82 -10.11
CA LEU A 51 9.31 -20.97 -11.00
C LEU A 51 9.82 -20.56 -12.37
N ALA A 52 9.32 -19.44 -12.91
CA ALA A 52 9.83 -18.84 -14.14
C ALA A 52 11.27 -18.33 -13.99
N VAL A 53 11.66 -17.91 -12.78
CA VAL A 53 12.99 -17.37 -12.45
C VAL A 53 13.96 -18.44 -11.92
N GLY A 54 13.47 -19.64 -11.58
CA GLY A 54 14.25 -20.76 -11.03
C GLY A 54 14.60 -20.62 -9.54
N SER A 55 14.64 -21.73 -8.79
CA SER A 55 15.01 -21.75 -7.37
C SER A 55 16.08 -22.83 -7.08
N PRO A 56 17.13 -22.54 -6.28
CA PRO A 56 17.35 -21.34 -5.48
C PRO A 56 18.11 -20.24 -6.25
N VAL A 57 17.74 -18.97 -6.01
CA VAL A 57 18.40 -17.79 -6.58
C VAL A 57 19.60 -17.41 -5.70
N GLY A 58 20.80 -17.81 -6.10
CA GLY A 58 22.05 -17.35 -5.49
C GLY A 58 22.36 -15.90 -5.87
N GLN A 59 23.16 -15.21 -5.06
CA GLN A 59 23.59 -13.83 -5.29
C GLN A 59 24.26 -13.64 -6.66
N ASP A 60 24.91 -14.69 -7.18
CA ASP A 60 25.55 -14.74 -8.50
C ASP A 60 24.54 -14.87 -9.66
N SER A 61 23.34 -15.41 -9.39
CA SER A 61 22.25 -15.56 -10.37
C SER A 61 21.51 -14.24 -10.66
N LEU A 62 21.72 -13.22 -9.83
CA LEU A 62 21.15 -11.87 -10.02
C LEU A 62 21.85 -11.06 -11.13
N SER A 63 23.04 -11.50 -11.56
CA SER A 63 23.77 -10.87 -12.67
C SER A 63 23.37 -11.39 -14.05
N SER A 64 22.66 -12.53 -14.12
CA SER A 64 22.33 -13.22 -15.37
C SER A 64 20.85 -13.21 -15.74
N PHE A 65 19.93 -12.81 -14.83
CA PHE A 65 18.50 -12.88 -15.09
C PHE A 65 17.77 -11.55 -14.90
N ALA A 66 17.13 -11.15 -16.00
CA ALA A 66 16.35 -9.94 -16.24
C ALA A 66 17.18 -8.65 -16.31
N THR A 67 18.02 -8.57 -17.34
CA THR A 67 18.18 -7.32 -18.11
C THR A 67 16.87 -7.12 -18.87
N SER A 68 16.17 -6.00 -18.67
CA SER A 68 15.17 -5.58 -19.67
C SER A 68 15.86 -5.47 -21.05
N ALA A 69 15.11 -5.30 -22.14
CA ALA A 69 15.72 -5.00 -23.45
C ALA A 69 16.64 -3.75 -23.43
N GLY A 70 16.61 -2.94 -22.35
CA GLY A 70 17.42 -1.74 -22.11
C GLY A 70 18.54 -1.83 -21.07
N GLY A 71 18.69 -2.92 -20.30
CA GLY A 71 19.77 -3.00 -19.29
C GLY A 71 19.33 -3.12 -17.82
N GLU A 72 18.04 -2.94 -17.53
CA GLU A 72 17.57 -2.69 -16.16
C GLU A 72 17.43 -3.98 -15.33
N ARG A 73 17.81 -3.95 -14.04
CA ARG A 73 17.72 -5.09 -13.09
C ARG A 73 16.30 -5.25 -12.53
N VAL A 74 15.78 -6.46 -12.33
CA VAL A 74 14.47 -6.68 -11.66
C VAL A 74 14.68 -7.33 -10.29
N ILE A 75 14.12 -6.74 -9.23
CA ILE A 75 14.19 -7.24 -7.85
C ILE A 75 12.76 -7.62 -7.41
N LEU A 76 12.59 -8.84 -6.90
CA LEU A 76 11.34 -9.30 -6.31
C LEU A 76 11.49 -9.27 -4.80
N ALA A 77 10.70 -8.44 -4.13
CA ALA A 77 10.68 -8.34 -2.68
C ALA A 77 9.27 -8.61 -2.17
N THR A 78 9.15 -9.29 -1.03
CA THR A 78 7.86 -9.38 -0.34
C THR A 78 7.73 -8.21 0.62
N ILE A 79 6.51 -7.69 0.79
CA ILE A 79 6.30 -6.60 1.75
C ILE A 79 6.52 -7.08 3.19
N ALA A 80 6.39 -8.39 3.45
CA ALA A 80 6.66 -8.99 4.76
C ALA A 80 8.13 -8.90 5.20
N ASP A 81 9.05 -8.71 4.25
CA ASP A 81 10.48 -8.58 4.54
C ASP A 81 10.89 -7.13 4.82
N LEU A 82 10.00 -6.17 4.53
CA LEU A 82 10.28 -4.75 4.75
C LEU A 82 10.32 -4.43 6.24
N GLN A 83 11.34 -3.68 6.64
CA GLN A 83 11.47 -3.22 8.02
C GLN A 83 10.52 -2.05 8.27
N VAL A 84 9.72 -2.14 9.34
CA VAL A 84 8.98 -1.00 9.87
C VAL A 84 10.00 -0.03 10.48
N VAL A 85 10.23 1.09 9.81
CA VAL A 85 11.16 2.14 10.30
C VAL A 85 10.46 3.11 11.25
N ARG A 86 9.13 3.17 11.18
CA ARG A 86 8.31 4.00 12.08
C ARG A 86 6.88 3.49 12.18
N GLN A 87 6.35 3.45 13.40
CA GLN A 87 4.93 3.35 13.70
C GLN A 87 4.42 4.73 14.16
N LEU A 88 3.26 5.14 13.65
CA LEU A 88 2.60 6.41 13.95
C LEU A 88 1.13 6.15 14.31
N GLU A 89 0.77 6.37 15.57
CA GLU A 89 -0.61 6.18 16.05
C GLU A 89 -1.56 7.20 15.43
N ALA A 90 -2.79 6.79 15.12
CA ALA A 90 -3.80 7.66 14.53
C ALA A 90 -4.29 8.72 15.51
N GLU A 91 -4.45 8.39 16.79
CA GLU A 91 -4.88 9.31 17.85
C GLU A 91 -3.85 10.41 18.15
N SER A 92 -2.60 10.21 17.73
CA SER A 92 -1.55 11.23 17.79
C SER A 92 -1.49 12.13 16.55
N ALA A 93 -2.29 11.83 15.53
CA ALA A 93 -2.32 12.56 14.26
C ALA A 93 -3.26 13.78 14.32
N VAL A 94 -3.09 14.70 13.37
CA VAL A 94 -4.08 15.76 13.16
C VAL A 94 -5.27 15.15 12.44
N SER A 95 -6.48 15.31 12.97
CA SER A 95 -7.69 14.76 12.36
C SER A 95 -8.84 15.76 12.28
N VAL A 96 -9.73 15.53 11.31
CA VAL A 96 -10.99 16.27 11.14
C VAL A 96 -12.10 15.25 10.93
N GLY A 97 -13.21 15.42 11.65
CA GLY A 97 -14.34 14.49 11.56
C GLY A 97 -14.08 13.14 12.21
N MET A 98 -12.98 12.99 12.96
CA MET A 98 -12.66 11.77 13.70
C MET A 98 -12.71 12.04 15.21
N ARG A 99 -12.91 11.01 16.01
CA ARG A 99 -12.73 11.04 17.47
C ARG A 99 -11.90 9.84 17.92
N GLU A 100 -11.23 9.99 19.05
CA GLU A 100 -10.55 8.89 19.72
C GLU A 100 -11.56 7.91 20.34
N ALA A 101 -11.25 6.62 20.24
CA ALA A 101 -11.97 5.51 20.85
C ALA A 101 -10.98 4.44 21.31
N SER A 102 -11.47 3.42 22.01
CA SER A 102 -10.63 2.33 22.51
C SER A 102 -11.33 0.98 22.39
N SER A 103 -10.55 -0.06 22.13
CA SER A 103 -10.98 -1.45 22.11
C SER A 103 -10.91 -2.05 23.51
N ASP A 104 -11.58 -3.19 23.72
CA ASP A 104 -11.56 -3.90 25.00
C ASP A 104 -10.15 -4.37 25.41
N ASP A 105 -9.24 -4.54 24.45
CA ASP A 105 -7.83 -4.91 24.68
C ASP A 105 -6.92 -3.71 25.01
N GLY A 106 -7.48 -2.50 25.06
CA GLY A 106 -6.75 -1.26 25.34
C GLY A 106 -6.16 -0.57 24.12
N THR A 107 -6.36 -1.09 22.90
CA THR A 107 -5.95 -0.42 21.66
C THR A 107 -6.73 0.89 21.50
N THR A 108 -6.03 2.02 21.36
CA THR A 108 -6.60 3.35 21.05
C THR A 108 -6.57 3.61 19.55
N TYR A 109 -7.61 4.25 19.01
CA TYR A 109 -7.73 4.49 17.57
C TYR A 109 -8.62 5.70 17.27
N LEU A 110 -8.64 6.13 16.01
CA LEU A 110 -9.57 7.15 15.52
C LEU A 110 -10.76 6.52 14.77
N GLU A 111 -11.98 6.92 15.10
CA GLU A 111 -13.19 6.53 14.37
C GLU A 111 -13.97 7.74 13.83
N PRO A 112 -14.75 7.57 12.74
CA PRO A 112 -15.55 8.65 12.17
C PRO A 112 -16.58 9.22 13.17
N TYR A 113 -16.64 10.54 13.26
CA TYR A 113 -17.53 11.29 14.14
C TYR A 113 -18.15 12.50 13.45
N GLY A 114 -19.45 12.41 13.18
CA GLY A 114 -20.32 13.55 12.85
C GLY A 114 -20.07 14.28 11.51
N SER A 115 -19.04 13.92 10.74
CA SER A 115 -18.69 14.56 9.46
C SER A 115 -18.66 13.56 8.31
N PHE A 116 -19.12 14.00 7.13
CA PHE A 116 -18.92 13.30 5.85
C PHE A 116 -17.61 13.73 5.15
N LYS A 117 -16.76 14.50 5.82
CA LYS A 117 -15.40 14.82 5.38
C LYS A 117 -14.46 14.42 6.50
N ASN A 118 -13.86 13.26 6.34
CA ASN A 118 -12.97 12.65 7.33
C ASN A 118 -11.53 12.73 6.84
N PHE A 119 -10.65 13.11 7.75
CA PHE A 119 -9.24 13.31 7.48
C PHE A 119 -8.39 12.87 8.67
N ILE A 120 -7.29 12.21 8.39
CA ILE A 120 -6.20 11.96 9.34
C ILE A 120 -4.90 12.32 8.63
N GLN A 121 -4.00 13.04 9.30
CA GLN A 121 -2.69 13.38 8.78
C GLN A 121 -1.59 13.21 9.82
N TRP A 122 -0.65 12.34 9.48
CA TRP A 122 0.58 12.12 10.21
C TRP A 122 1.70 13.00 9.64
N THR A 123 2.71 13.22 10.48
CA THR A 123 3.98 13.83 10.07
C THR A 123 5.09 12.81 10.26
N PHE A 124 5.92 12.62 9.24
CA PHE A 124 7.07 11.71 9.27
C PHE A 124 8.31 12.39 8.72
N ASP A 125 9.41 12.36 9.47
CA ASP A 125 10.71 12.85 9.01
C ASP A 125 11.50 11.70 8.37
N ALA A 126 11.49 11.64 7.04
CA ALA A 126 12.18 10.60 6.28
C ALA A 126 13.70 10.85 6.29
N PRO A 127 14.53 9.83 6.60
CA PRO A 127 15.99 9.97 6.65
C PRO A 127 16.60 10.25 5.28
N ALA A 128 15.97 9.75 4.22
CA ALA A 128 16.36 9.94 2.82
C ALA A 128 15.12 10.21 1.94
N ALA A 129 15.35 10.77 0.76
CA ALA A 129 14.31 10.83 -0.27
C ALA A 129 14.29 9.48 -0.99
N GLY A 130 13.11 8.93 -1.27
CA GLY A 130 13.03 7.61 -1.85
C GLY A 130 11.62 7.04 -1.90
N ALA A 131 11.56 5.77 -2.31
CA ALA A 131 10.35 4.97 -2.20
C ALA A 131 10.18 4.50 -0.75
N TYR A 132 8.93 4.46 -0.32
CA TYR A 132 8.50 3.94 0.97
C TYR A 132 7.18 3.20 0.77
N VAL A 133 6.85 2.28 1.66
CA VAL A 133 5.53 1.67 1.74
C VAL A 133 4.83 2.19 2.99
N LEU A 134 3.62 2.74 2.81
CA LEU A 134 2.72 3.08 3.89
C LEU A 134 1.84 1.87 4.16
N GLU A 135 1.79 1.39 5.39
CA GLU A 135 0.94 0.29 5.82
C GLU A 135 -0.03 0.79 6.88
N PHE A 136 -1.31 0.77 6.56
CA PHE A 136 -2.37 1.27 7.43
C PHE A 136 -3.07 0.12 8.12
N ARG A 137 -3.26 0.23 9.44
CA ARG A 137 -4.11 -0.68 10.20
C ARG A 137 -5.47 -0.04 10.42
N TYR A 138 -6.53 -0.76 10.08
CA TYR A 138 -7.89 -0.24 10.20
C TYR A 138 -8.91 -1.33 10.51
N ALA A 139 -10.09 -0.93 10.99
CA ALA A 139 -11.24 -1.80 11.20
C ALA A 139 -12.47 -1.26 10.47
N HIS A 140 -13.20 -2.16 9.82
CA HIS A 140 -14.39 -1.85 9.05
C HIS A 140 -15.33 -3.05 9.00
N ALA A 141 -16.53 -2.94 9.59
CA ALA A 141 -17.50 -4.02 9.65
C ALA A 141 -18.54 -4.00 8.50
N GLY A 142 -18.60 -2.92 7.72
CA GLY A 142 -19.63 -2.72 6.70
C GLY A 142 -19.42 -3.58 5.45
N PRO A 143 -20.50 -3.98 4.74
CA PRO A 143 -20.39 -4.77 3.51
C PRO A 143 -19.87 -3.94 2.32
N GLU A 144 -19.86 -2.61 2.43
CA GLU A 144 -19.37 -1.72 1.38
C GLU A 144 -17.84 -1.61 1.37
N GLU A 145 -17.24 -1.54 0.18
CA GLU A 145 -15.86 -1.08 0.04
C GLU A 145 -15.78 0.41 0.37
N ARG A 146 -14.80 0.82 1.17
CA ARG A 146 -14.54 2.24 1.45
C ARG A 146 -13.30 2.68 0.69
N SER A 147 -13.52 3.26 -0.49
CA SER A 147 -12.46 3.94 -1.24
C SER A 147 -12.11 5.27 -0.56
N LEU A 148 -10.82 5.48 -0.37
CA LEU A 148 -10.24 6.65 0.28
C LEU A 148 -8.96 7.07 -0.45
N ASP A 149 -8.62 8.35 -0.37
CA ASP A 149 -7.45 8.92 -1.03
C ASP A 149 -6.29 9.02 -0.05
N VAL A 150 -5.11 8.53 -0.45
CA VAL A 150 -3.85 8.77 0.23
C VAL A 150 -3.24 10.06 -0.30
N GLN A 151 -2.80 10.94 0.59
CA GLN A 151 -2.08 12.16 0.24
C GLN A 151 -0.67 12.18 0.80
N VAL A 152 0.27 12.72 0.04
CA VAL A 152 1.63 13.01 0.48
C VAL A 152 1.94 14.46 0.16
N ASN A 153 2.29 15.24 1.19
CA ASN A 153 2.61 16.67 1.09
C ASN A 153 1.50 17.52 0.42
N GLY A 154 0.25 17.07 0.52
CA GLY A 154 -0.93 17.71 -0.08
C GLY A 154 -1.28 17.23 -1.48
N ASP A 155 -0.40 16.45 -2.12
CA ASP A 155 -0.65 15.86 -3.43
C ASP A 155 -1.35 14.49 -3.28
N ASN A 156 -2.25 14.16 -4.21
CA ASN A 156 -2.89 12.84 -4.24
C ASN A 156 -1.89 11.77 -4.67
N ALA A 157 -1.59 10.83 -3.77
CA ALA A 157 -0.72 9.68 -4.01
C ALA A 157 -1.47 8.49 -4.64
N GLY A 158 -2.80 8.48 -4.56
CA GLY A 158 -3.66 7.47 -5.15
C GLY A 158 -4.70 6.90 -4.18
N PRO A 159 -5.60 6.03 -4.68
CA PRO A 159 -6.64 5.44 -3.87
C PRO A 159 -6.10 4.26 -3.03
N LEU A 160 -6.67 4.09 -1.84
CA LEU A 160 -6.64 2.89 -1.02
C LEU A 160 -8.09 2.38 -0.86
N VAL A 161 -8.28 1.09 -0.67
CA VAL A 161 -9.61 0.51 -0.40
C VAL A 161 -9.59 -0.14 0.97
N ALA A 162 -10.33 0.43 1.91
CA ALA A 162 -10.58 -0.24 3.17
C ALA A 162 -11.64 -1.34 2.97
N TRP A 163 -11.18 -2.60 3.02
CA TRP A 163 -12.01 -3.79 2.89
C TRP A 163 -12.72 -4.11 4.21
N ASN A 164 -13.77 -4.94 4.15
CA ASN A 164 -14.37 -5.46 5.37
C ASN A 164 -13.35 -6.32 6.12
N SER A 165 -13.02 -5.92 7.34
CA SER A 165 -12.02 -6.58 8.17
C SER A 165 -12.61 -7.65 9.10
N GLY A 166 -13.93 -7.86 9.08
CA GLY A 166 -14.63 -8.85 9.90
C GLY A 166 -15.33 -8.30 11.15
N GLY A 167 -15.17 -7.01 11.46
CA GLY A 167 -15.82 -6.37 12.60
C GLY A 167 -15.20 -5.04 13.00
N GLU A 168 -15.87 -4.30 13.88
CA GLU A 168 -15.43 -2.98 14.39
C GLU A 168 -14.19 -3.09 15.32
N SER A 169 -13.87 -4.29 15.78
CA SER A 169 -12.66 -4.60 16.57
C SER A 169 -11.81 -5.69 15.93
N THR A 170 -12.04 -5.97 14.64
CA THR A 170 -11.19 -6.89 13.86
C THR A 170 -10.35 -6.06 12.91
N TRP A 171 -9.04 -6.11 13.11
CA TRP A 171 -8.10 -5.23 12.41
C TRP A 171 -7.58 -5.87 11.13
N GLY A 172 -7.70 -5.14 10.03
CA GLY A 172 -7.07 -5.42 8.74
C GLY A 172 -5.89 -4.49 8.47
N TRP A 173 -5.12 -4.85 7.45
CA TRP A 173 -3.97 -4.08 6.99
C TRP A 173 -4.10 -3.86 5.49
N ASP A 174 -3.75 -2.67 5.01
CA ASP A 174 -3.57 -2.41 3.58
C ASP A 174 -2.38 -1.48 3.36
N ARG A 175 -1.77 -1.57 2.18
CA ARG A 175 -0.46 -1.00 1.88
C ARG A 175 -0.47 -0.18 0.61
N MET A 176 0.23 0.95 0.63
CA MET A 176 0.37 1.83 -0.51
C MET A 176 1.84 2.25 -0.69
N PRO A 177 2.47 1.93 -1.84
CA PRO A 177 3.78 2.47 -2.16
C PRO A 177 3.66 3.96 -2.47
N VAL A 178 4.58 4.76 -1.93
CA VAL A 178 4.64 6.22 -2.12
C VAL A 178 6.08 6.68 -2.33
N LYS A 179 6.24 7.93 -2.78
CA LYS A 179 7.55 8.61 -2.79
C LYS A 179 7.55 9.68 -1.70
N LEU A 180 8.57 9.66 -0.86
CA LEU A 180 8.79 10.67 0.18
C LEU A 180 10.03 11.50 -0.14
N VAL A 181 10.04 12.77 0.27
CA VAL A 181 11.23 13.62 0.22
C VAL A 181 12.04 13.44 1.50
N LYS A 182 13.35 13.72 1.47
CA LYS A 182 14.15 13.77 2.69
C LYS A 182 13.60 14.85 3.64
N GLY A 183 13.50 14.53 4.92
CA GLY A 183 12.96 15.41 5.95
C GLY A 183 11.45 15.26 6.09
N THR A 184 10.78 16.35 6.47
CA THR A 184 9.37 16.31 6.87
C THR A 184 8.43 16.02 5.70
N ASN A 185 7.63 14.98 5.85
CA ASN A 185 6.51 14.64 4.96
C ASN A 185 5.20 14.64 5.75
N ARG A 186 4.14 15.16 5.13
CA ARG A 186 2.76 15.07 5.63
C ARG A 186 2.05 13.96 4.89
N ILE A 187 1.61 12.93 5.61
CA ILE A 187 0.95 11.75 5.03
C ILE A 187 -0.49 11.78 5.49
N GLY A 188 -1.45 11.74 4.56
CA GLY A 188 -2.87 11.90 4.85
C GLY A 188 -3.74 10.78 4.32
N LEU A 189 -4.81 10.46 5.05
CA LEU A 189 -5.97 9.69 4.56
C LEU A 189 -7.18 10.61 4.48
N LEU A 190 -7.85 10.64 3.33
CA LEU A 190 -9.05 11.44 3.08
C LEU A 190 -10.18 10.56 2.57
N GLY A 191 -11.39 10.79 3.06
CA GLY A 191 -12.56 10.10 2.53
C GLY A 191 -13.87 10.65 3.05
N ALA A 192 -14.95 10.32 2.35
CA ALA A 192 -16.29 10.67 2.80
C ALA A 192 -16.60 9.99 4.15
N ARG A 193 -16.18 8.73 4.30
CA ARG A 193 -16.25 7.93 5.53
C ARG A 193 -14.99 7.08 5.60
N LEU A 194 -14.07 7.45 6.49
CA LEU A 194 -12.93 6.59 6.78
C LEU A 194 -13.39 5.34 7.55
N PRO A 195 -12.63 4.23 7.55
CA PRO A 195 -12.77 3.19 8.56
C PRO A 195 -12.36 3.72 9.94
N ALA A 196 -12.49 2.90 10.98
CA ALA A 196 -11.71 3.12 12.19
C ALA A 196 -10.23 2.89 11.85
N VAL A 197 -9.35 3.84 12.17
CA VAL A 197 -7.92 3.78 11.83
C VAL A 197 -7.13 3.78 13.12
N ASP A 198 -6.27 2.77 13.26
CA ASP A 198 -5.44 2.57 14.44
C ASP A 198 -4.07 3.22 14.25
N LEU A 199 -3.32 2.80 13.23
CA LEU A 199 -1.96 3.28 13.04
C LEU A 199 -1.52 3.29 11.57
N LEU A 200 -0.43 4.01 11.33
CA LEU A 200 0.36 3.99 10.10
C LEU A 200 1.77 3.49 10.41
N ASN A 201 2.15 2.38 9.77
CA ASN A 201 3.54 1.95 9.64
C ASN A 201 4.16 2.57 8.38
N VAL A 202 5.37 3.10 8.51
CA VAL A 202 6.22 3.49 7.39
C VAL A 202 7.32 2.45 7.26
N LEU A 203 7.42 1.85 6.08
CA LEU A 203 8.39 0.83 5.75
C LEU A 203 9.34 1.35 4.68
N GLU A 204 10.63 1.11 4.85
CA GLU A 204 11.66 1.54 3.90
C GLU A 204 11.91 0.44 2.86
N THR A 205 11.99 0.84 1.60
CA THR A 205 12.39 -0.03 0.50
C THR A 205 13.90 0.11 0.33
N GLU A 206 14.68 -0.95 0.59
CA GLU A 206 16.14 -0.96 0.43
C GLU A 206 16.62 -0.47 -0.96
#